data_AF-A0A443QD49-F1
#
_entry.id   AF-A0A443QD49-F1
#
_cell.length_a   1.000
_cell.length_b   1.000
_cell.length_c   1.000
_cell.angle_alpha   90.00
_cell.angle_beta   90.00
_cell.angle_gamma   90.00
#
_symmetry.space_group_name_H-M   'P 1'
#
loop_
_entity.id
_entity.type
_entity.pdbx_description
1 polymer ?
#
loop_
_entity_poly.entity_id
_entity_poly.type
_entity_poly.pdbx_seq_one_letter_code
_entity_poly.pdbx_strand_id
1 'polypeptide(L)' 'RVASCLSACTKFNNDQFCCRGVFNNPQTCPVKHDRLVRYFKDRCPDMYSYAYDDEASTFHCQGERGTKYTVAFCPP' A
#
# COMPACT_ATOMS: atom_id res chain seq x y z
N ARG A 1 11.68 14.89 -16.64
CA ARG A 1 10.34 14.71 -16.03
C ARG A 1 10.30 13.33 -15.40
N VAL A 2 9.75 13.18 -14.19
CA VAL A 2 9.55 11.86 -13.56
C VAL A 2 8.18 11.34 -14.00
N ALA A 3 8.10 10.12 -14.52
CA ALA A 3 6.86 9.52 -15.04
C ALA A 3 6.18 8.56 -14.05
N SER A 4 6.92 8.02 -13.08
CA SER A 4 6.41 7.11 -12.05
C SER A 4 7.31 7.15 -10.81
N CYS A 5 6.82 6.61 -9.70
CA CYS A 5 7.59 6.47 -8.46
C CYS A 5 7.58 5.01 -8.03
N LEU A 6 8.76 4.44 -7.74
CA LEU A 6 8.87 3.06 -7.29
C LEU A 6 8.55 2.96 -5.80
N SER A 7 7.91 1.87 -5.39
CA SER A 7 7.82 1.50 -3.97
C SER A 7 9.21 1.16 -3.42
N ALA A 8 9.35 1.19 -2.09
CA ALA A 8 10.60 0.77 -1.44
C ALA A 8 10.93 -0.71 -1.76
N CYS A 9 9.93 -1.61 -1.75
CA CYS A 9 10.13 -3.01 -2.13
C CYS A 9 10.64 -3.14 -3.57
N THR A 10 10.00 -2.47 -4.54
CA THR A 10 10.44 -2.55 -5.94
C THR A 10 11.84 -1.98 -6.14
N LYS A 11 12.20 -0.92 -5.41
CA LYS A 11 13.50 -0.27 -5.54
C LYS A 11 14.64 -1.07 -4.92
N PHE A 12 14.44 -1.63 -3.72
CA PHE A 12 15.50 -2.29 -2.94
C PHE A 12 15.46 -3.82 -3.00
N ASN A 13 14.28 -4.39 -3.31
CA ASN A 13 14.03 -5.83 -3.43
C ASN A 13 14.58 -6.68 -2.27
N ASN A 14 14.54 -6.14 -1.05
CA ASN A 14 14.97 -6.85 0.14
C ASN A 14 13.78 -7.28 0.99
N ASP A 15 14.02 -8.22 1.90
CA ASP A 15 12.94 -8.86 2.66
C ASP A 15 12.29 -7.91 3.67
N GLN A 16 13.00 -6.91 4.15
CA GLN A 16 12.45 -5.89 5.06
C GLN A 16 11.39 -5.04 4.34
N PHE A 17 11.73 -4.45 3.19
CA PHE A 17 10.80 -3.61 2.43
C PHE A 17 9.69 -4.38 1.75
N CYS A 18 9.95 -5.63 1.39
CA CYS A 18 8.94 -6.48 0.76
C CYS A 18 8.14 -7.33 1.77
N CYS A 19 8.42 -7.22 3.07
CA CYS A 19 7.80 -8.04 4.10
C CYS A 19 7.86 -9.55 3.81
N ARG A 20 9.05 -10.08 3.48
CA ARG A 20 9.26 -11.51 3.15
C ARG A 20 10.06 -12.23 4.23
N GLY A 21 10.11 -13.56 4.16
CA GLY A 21 10.93 -14.37 5.07
C GLY A 21 10.52 -14.17 6.52
N VAL A 22 11.45 -13.73 7.37
CA VAL A 22 11.18 -13.45 8.79
C VAL A 22 10.24 -12.26 9.02
N PHE A 23 10.05 -11.41 8.00
CA PHE A 23 9.20 -10.22 8.02
C PHE A 23 7.79 -10.48 7.42
N ASN A 24 7.40 -11.75 7.25
CA ASN A 24 6.19 -12.18 6.53
C ASN A 24 4.87 -12.09 7.33
N ASN A 25 4.81 -11.21 8.32
CA ASN A 25 3.56 -10.90 9.01
C ASN A 25 3.56 -9.43 9.49
N PRO A 26 2.38 -8.86 9.80
CA PRO A 26 2.26 -7.47 10.22
C PRO A 26 3.09 -7.11 11.45
N GLN A 27 3.29 -8.06 12.37
CA GLN A 27 4.00 -7.85 13.62
C GLN A 27 5.52 -7.83 13.42
N THR A 28 6.03 -8.56 12.43
CA THR A 28 7.47 -8.61 12.16
C THR A 28 7.90 -7.65 11.05
N CYS A 29 7.02 -7.20 10.15
CA CYS A 29 7.44 -6.29 9.08
C CYS A 29 7.75 -4.87 9.60
N PRO A 30 9.01 -4.38 9.48
CA PRO A 30 9.46 -3.20 10.25
C PRO A 30 9.16 -1.85 9.57
N VAL A 31 8.45 -1.85 8.44
CA VAL A 31 8.46 -0.68 7.53
C VAL A 31 7.28 0.27 7.69
N LYS A 32 6.34 -0.01 8.61
CA LYS A 32 5.17 0.85 8.87
C LYS A 32 5.56 2.32 9.13
N HIS A 33 6.70 2.54 9.81
CA HIS A 33 7.20 3.87 10.15
C HIS A 33 8.39 4.34 9.28
N ASP A 34 8.78 3.56 8.27
CA ASP A 34 9.85 3.97 7.36
C ASP A 34 9.42 5.19 6.54
N ARG A 35 10.33 6.14 6.35
CA ARG A 35 10.06 7.40 5.63
C ARG A 35 9.55 7.19 4.21
N LEU A 36 10.00 6.14 3.53
CA LEU A 36 9.61 5.85 2.15
C LEU A 36 8.19 5.31 2.07
N VAL A 37 7.78 4.51 3.06
CA VAL A 37 6.40 4.03 3.18
C VAL A 37 5.47 5.19 3.58
N ARG A 38 5.85 5.93 4.63
CA ARG A 38 5.12 7.12 5.12
C ARG A 38 4.93 8.17 4.03
N TYR A 39 5.91 8.38 3.15
CA TYR A 39 5.82 9.32 2.04
C TYR A 39 4.58 9.09 1.16
N PHE A 40 4.29 7.83 0.83
CA PHE A 40 3.12 7.46 0.04
C PHE A 40 1.84 7.54 0.88
N LYS A 41 1.87 7.02 2.11
CA LYS A 41 0.69 7.03 2.99
C LYS A 41 0.19 8.44 3.30
N ASP A 42 1.09 9.37 3.55
CA ASP A 42 0.75 10.77 3.86
C ASP A 42 0.14 11.50 2.65
N ARG A 43 0.36 11.01 1.41
CA ARG A 43 -0.18 11.60 0.16
C ARG A 43 -1.45 10.91 -0.33
N CYS A 44 -1.53 9.60 -0.13
CA CYS A 44 -2.67 8.77 -0.50
C CYS A 44 -3.08 7.94 0.73
N PRO A 45 -3.81 8.52 1.71
CA PRO A 45 -4.13 7.85 2.97
C PRO A 45 -4.93 6.56 2.82
N ASP A 46 -5.75 6.47 1.77
CA ASP A 46 -6.61 5.31 1.48
C ASP A 46 -5.89 4.22 0.66
N MET A 47 -4.63 4.43 0.27
CA MET A 47 -3.86 3.45 -0.50
C MET A 47 -3.00 2.60 0.42
N TYR A 48 -2.83 1.34 0.05
CA TYR A 48 -1.77 0.50 0.59
C TYR A 48 -0.39 1.08 0.28
N SER A 49 0.33 1.52 1.31
CA SER A 49 1.70 2.05 1.19
C SER A 49 2.79 1.00 1.37
N TYR A 50 2.47 -0.12 2.02
CA TYR A 50 3.31 -1.33 2.17
C TYR A 50 2.42 -2.58 2.29
N ALA A 51 3.03 -3.76 2.40
CA ALA A 51 2.31 -5.04 2.28
C ALA A 51 1.25 -5.32 3.36
N TYR A 52 1.36 -4.71 4.56
CA TYR A 52 0.45 -4.95 5.69
C TYR A 52 -0.25 -3.68 6.17
N ASP A 53 -0.56 -2.77 5.25
CA ASP A 53 -1.26 -1.50 5.51
C ASP A 53 -2.78 -1.65 5.56
N ASP A 54 -3.28 -2.72 6.19
CA ASP A 54 -4.70 -3.08 6.15
C ASP A 54 -5.61 -2.13 6.93
N GLU A 55 -5.15 -1.63 8.10
CA GLU A 55 -5.97 -0.86 9.06
C GLU A 55 -6.67 0.36 8.43
N ALA A 56 -6.00 1.03 7.49
CA ALA A 56 -6.48 2.27 6.87
C ALA A 56 -6.72 2.13 5.35
N SER A 57 -6.46 0.97 4.76
CA SER A 57 -6.48 0.80 3.29
C SER A 57 -7.37 -0.34 2.81
N THR A 58 -7.90 -1.16 3.71
CA THR A 58 -8.82 -2.24 3.35
C THR A 58 -10.25 -1.72 3.31
N PHE A 59 -10.78 -1.60 2.11
CA PHE A 59 -12.17 -1.22 1.87
C PHE A 59 -12.96 -2.43 1.40
N HIS A 60 -14.18 -2.58 1.93
CA HIS A 60 -15.11 -3.61 1.50
C HIS A 60 -16.50 -3.01 1.35
N CYS A 61 -17.25 -3.49 0.37
CA CYS A 61 -18.67 -3.22 0.23
C CYS A 61 -19.43 -4.53 0.40
N GLN A 62 -20.58 -4.49 1.09
CA GLN A 62 -21.47 -5.65 1.12
C GLN A 62 -21.96 -5.91 -0.31
N GLY A 63 -21.73 -7.14 -0.78
CA GLY A 63 -22.11 -7.56 -2.13
C GLY A 63 -23.60 -7.82 -2.22
N GLU A 64 -24.39 -6.76 -2.35
CA GLU A 64 -25.80 -6.89 -2.72
C GLU A 64 -25.92 -7.10 -4.24
N ARG A 65 -27.08 -7.59 -4.72
CA ARG A 65 -27.32 -7.92 -6.15
C ARG A 65 -27.12 -6.74 -7.14
N GLY A 66 -26.73 -5.55 -6.68
CA GLY A 66 -26.51 -4.35 -7.48
C GLY A 66 -25.19 -3.62 -7.23
N THR A 67 -24.21 -4.18 -6.49
CA THR A 67 -22.93 -3.48 -6.25
C THR A 67 -22.20 -3.24 -7.57
N LYS A 68 -21.88 -1.98 -7.86
CA LYS A 68 -21.13 -1.54 -9.04
C LYS A 68 -19.93 -0.73 -8.60
N TYR A 69 -18.83 -0.86 -9.34
CA TYR A 69 -17.60 -0.11 -9.12
C TYR A 69 -17.32 0.78 -10.33
N THR A 70 -16.77 1.96 -10.08
CA THR A 70 -16.22 2.84 -11.11
C THR A 70 -14.74 3.03 -10.84
N VAL A 71 -13.90 2.83 -11.86
CA VAL A 71 -12.47 3.11 -11.80
C VAL A 71 -12.19 4.33 -12.68
N ALA A 72 -11.72 5.41 -12.07
CA ALA A 72 -11.41 6.65 -12.77
C ALA A 72 -9.90 6.92 -12.72
N PHE A 73 -9.32 7.30 -13.85
CA PHE A 73 -7.95 7.78 -13.94
C PHE A 73 -7.96 9.31 -13.93
N CYS A 74 -7.18 9.91 -13.03
CA CYS A 74 -7.15 11.36 -12.81
C CYS A 74 -8.54 11.93 -12.45
N PRO A 75 -9.17 11.47 -11.34
CA PRO A 75 -10.41 12.08 -10.86
C PRO A 75 -10.19 13.57 -10.52
N PRO A 76 -11.24 14.41 -10.64
CA PRO A 76 -11.16 15.85 -10.43
C PRO A 76 -10.88 16.26 -8.98
#